data_AF-A0A522XZK3-F1
#
_entry.id   AF-A0A522XZK3-F1
#
_cell.length_a   1.000
_cell.length_b   1.000
_cell.length_c   1.000
_cell.angle_alpha   90.00
_cell.angle_beta   90.00
_cell.angle_gamma   90.00
#
_symmetry.space_group_name_H-M   'P 1'
#
loop_
_entity.id
_entity.type
_entity.pdbx_description
1 polymer ?
#
loop_
_entity_poly.entity_id
_entity_poly.type
_entity_poly.pdbx_seq_one_letter_code
_entity_poly.pdbx_strand_id
1 'polypeptide(L)' 'MNSPLAVSTTSSAFMAGVLCAYWAQTTRRNPWLWFAFGFLLAPIAGVVLLWKNANDHPMSRDLDDRGRADLLATHKDVI' A
#
# COMPACT_ATOMS: atom_id res chain seq x y z
N MET A 1 12.60 -12.67 14.17
CA MET A 1 13.18 -11.95 13.01
C MET A 1 12.24 -10.83 12.65
N ASN A 2 12.60 -9.58 12.98
CA ASN A 2 11.76 -8.43 12.66
C ASN A 2 11.96 -8.14 11.17
N SER A 3 10.94 -8.41 10.35
CA SER A 3 11.00 -8.11 8.92
C SER A 3 11.19 -6.60 8.74
N PRO A 4 12.22 -6.14 8.00
CA PRO A 4 12.51 -4.70 7.85
C PRO A 4 11.33 -3.93 7.26
N LEU A 5 10.47 -4.60 6.49
CA LEU A 5 9.21 -4.09 5.94
C LEU A 5 8.17 -3.78 7.03
N ALA A 6 8.10 -4.59 8.09
CA ALA A 6 7.19 -4.34 9.21
C ALA A 6 7.62 -3.12 10.00
N VAL A 7 8.94 -2.92 10.17
CA VAL A 7 9.49 -1.75 10.89
C VAL A 7 9.26 -0.46 10.11
N SER A 8 9.52 -0.43 8.80
CA SER A 8 9.32 0.77 7.97
C SER A 8 7.86 1.16 7.81
N THR A 9 6.96 0.18 7.67
CA THR A 9 5.52 0.45 7.55
C THR A 9 4.97 1.02 8.86
N THR A 10 5.39 0.46 10.00
CA THR A 10 4.93 0.93 11.32
C THR A 10 5.45 2.33 11.64
N SER A 11 6.70 2.63 11.29
CA SER A 11 7.28 3.96 11.54
C SER A 11 6.62 5.05 10.69
N SER A 12 6.29 4.77 9.43
CA SER A 12 5.58 5.72 8.55
C SER A 12 4.14 6.02 9.04
N ALA A 13 3.39 5.00 9.46
CA ALA A 13 2.05 5.19 10.02
C ALA A 13 2.09 5.95 11.35
N PHE A 14 3.09 5.67 12.20
CA PHE A 14 3.31 6.41 13.44
C PHE A 14 3.61 7.89 13.18
N MET A 15 4.49 8.20 12.23
CA MET A 15 4.81 9.59 11.86
C MET A 15 3.59 10.34 11.30
N ALA A 16 2.75 9.68 10.49
CA ALA A 16 1.49 10.27 10.01
C ALA A 16 0.54 10.60 11.16
N GLY A 17 0.42 9.71 12.15
CA GLY A 17 -0.34 9.95 13.38
C GLY A 17 0.18 11.17 14.17
N VAL A 18 1.50 11.27 14.35
CA VAL A 18 2.13 12.38 15.09
C VAL A 18 1.88 13.73 14.41
N LEU A 19 2.05 13.81 13.09
CA LEU A 19 1.77 15.05 12.33
C LEU A 19 0.30 15.45 12.41
N CYS A 20 -0.61 14.47 12.34
CA CYS A 20 -2.05 14.71 12.46
C CYS A 20 -2.44 15.18 13.87
N ALA A 21 -1.82 14.61 14.89
CA ALA A 21 -1.98 15.04 16.28
C ALA A 21 -1.46 16.48 16.49
N TYR A 22 -0.30 16.82 15.93
CA TYR A 22 0.26 18.16 15.99
C TYR A 22 -0.65 19.20 15.34
N TRP A 23 -1.20 18.90 14.16
CA TRP A 23 -2.18 19.76 13.51
C TRP A 23 -3.46 19.94 14.34
N ALA A 24 -3.90 18.89 15.02
CA ALA A 24 -5.04 18.98 15.92
C ALA A 24 -4.76 19.87 17.13
N GLN A 25 -3.54 19.84 17.67
CA GLN A 25 -3.10 20.74 18.73
C GLN A 25 -3.15 22.21 18.28
N THR A 26 -2.62 22.52 17.09
CA THR A 26 -2.65 23.89 16.55
C THR A 26 -4.08 24.40 16.32
N THR A 27 -5.04 23.50 16.13
CA THR A 27 -6.45 23.82 15.89
C THR A 27 -7.31 23.76 17.18
N ARG A 28 -6.70 23.60 18.36
CA ARG A 28 -7.39 23.38 19.66
C ARG A 28 -8.41 22.22 19.64
N ARG A 29 -8.10 21.14 18.92
CA ARG A 29 -8.92 19.90 18.85
C ARG A 29 -8.27 18.78 19.67
N ASN A 30 -9.02 17.73 19.97
CA ASN A 30 -8.51 16.59 20.74
C ASN A 30 -7.37 15.86 20.00
N PRO A 31 -6.11 15.95 20.47
CA PRO A 31 -4.96 15.43 19.73
C PRO A 31 -4.90 13.90 19.70
N TRP A 32 -5.45 13.22 20.70
CA TRP A 32 -5.44 11.75 20.78
C TRP A 32 -6.36 11.12 19.73
N LEU A 33 -7.52 11.74 19.48
CA LEU A 33 -8.45 11.29 18.45
C LEU A 33 -7.82 11.43 17.06
N TRP A 34 -7.18 12.57 16.80
CA TRP A 34 -6.53 12.83 15.51
C TRP A 34 -5.24 12.01 15.30
N PHE A 35 -4.52 11.66 16.38
CA PHE A 35 -3.44 10.68 16.31
C PHE A 35 -3.93 9.32 15.81
N ALA A 36 -4.98 8.77 16.45
CA ALA A 36 -5.56 7.49 16.07
C ALA A 36 -6.13 7.53 14.64
N PHE A 37 -6.73 8.65 14.27
CA PHE A 37 -7.22 8.88 12.91
C PHE A 37 -6.08 8.86 11.88
N GLY A 38 -5.00 9.59 12.09
CA GLY A 38 -3.84 9.60 11.19
C GLY A 38 -3.15 8.23 11.08
N PHE A 39 -3.07 7.48 12.18
CA PHE A 39 -2.51 6.12 12.19
C PHE A 39 -3.35 5.13 11.39
N LEU A 40 -4.68 5.19 11.49
CA LEU A 40 -5.60 4.35 10.70
C LEU A 40 -5.69 4.78 9.24
N LEU A 41 -5.54 6.08 8.95
CA LEU A 41 -5.64 6.59 7.58
C LEU A 41 -4.45 6.15 6.71
N ALA A 42 -3.25 5.99 7.30
CA ALA A 42 -2.05 5.59 6.58
C ALA A 42 -2.18 4.26 5.80
N PRO A 43 -2.61 3.12 6.40
CA PRO A 43 -2.82 1.89 5.65
C PRO A 43 -3.97 2.00 4.64
N ILE A 44 -5.03 2.75 4.96
CA ILE A 44 -6.16 2.98 4.03
C ILE A 44 -5.67 3.72 2.78
N ALA A 45 -4.88 4.78 2.96
CA ALA A 45 -4.28 5.53 1.87
C ALA A 45 -3.37 4.65 1.02
N GLY A 46 -2.59 3.76 1.64
CA GLY A 46 -1.77 2.76 0.95
C GLY A 46 -2.60 1.85 0.05
N VAL A 47 -3.68 1.26 0.57
CA VAL A 47 -4.58 0.39 -0.20
C VAL A 47 -5.26 1.15 -1.35
N VAL A 48 -5.73 2.37 -1.09
CA VAL A 48 -6.37 3.21 -2.12
C VAL A 48 -5.37 3.58 -3.22
N LEU A 49 -4.12 3.89 -2.88
CA LEU A 49 -3.06 4.16 -3.85
C LEU A 49 -2.75 2.92 -4.70
N LEU A 50 -2.65 1.74 -4.09
CA LEU A 50 -2.47 0.50 -4.84
C LEU A 50 -3.64 0.23 -5.78
N TRP A 51 -4.87 0.40 -5.31
CA TRP A 51 -6.07 0.22 -6.12
C TRP A 51 -6.13 1.19 -7.28
N LYS A 52 -5.85 2.48 -7.02
CA LYS A 52 -5.83 3.51 -8.06
C LYS A 52 -4.73 3.24 -9.08
N ASN A 53 -3.53 2.88 -8.64
CA ASN A 53 -2.43 2.49 -9.51
C ASN A 53 -2.80 1.29 -10.40
N ALA A 54 -3.49 0.28 -9.84
CA ALA A 54 -3.97 -0.87 -10.61
C ALA A 54 -5.02 -0.50 -11.67
N ASN A 55 -5.86 0.50 -11.40
CA ASN A 55 -6.85 1.00 -12.36
C ASN A 55 -6.25 1.92 -13.43
N ASP A 56 -5.29 2.77 -13.06
CA ASP A 56 -4.64 3.73 -13.96
C ASP A 56 -3.64 3.03 -14.89
N HIS A 57 -2.99 1.97 -14.40
CA HIS A 57 -2.11 1.09 -15.16
C HIS A 57 -2.70 -0.32 -15.24
N PRO A 58 -3.80 -0.51 -16.00
CA PRO A 58 -4.35 -1.85 -16.18
C PRO A 58 -3.27 -2.70 -16.84
N MET A 59 -3.05 -3.90 -16.27
CA MET A 59 -2.11 -4.87 -16.83
C MET A 59 -2.44 -5.07 -18.32
N SER A 60 -1.47 -4.78 -19.18
CA SER A 60 -1.68 -4.89 -20.63
C SER A 60 -2.12 -6.32 -20.95
N ARG A 61 -3.26 -6.47 -21.63
CA ARG A 61 -3.83 -7.78 -22.03
C ARG A 61 -2.82 -8.66 -22.78
N ASP A 62 -1.81 -8.04 -23.40
CA ASP A 62 -0.70 -8.69 -24.11
C ASP A 62 0.16 -9.60 -23.19
N LEU A 63 0.20 -9.33 -21.87
CA LEU A 63 0.92 -10.18 -20.92
C LEU A 63 0.16 -11.48 -20.60
N ASP A 64 -1.16 -11.51 -20.74
CA ASP A 64 -1.97 -12.71 -20.49
C ASP A 64 -1.84 -13.68 -21.67
N ASP A 65 -1.88 -13.16 -22.90
CA ASP A 65 -1.64 -13.94 -24.12
C ASP A 65 -0.20 -14.45 -24.20
N ARG A 66 0.80 -13.60 -23.88
CA ARG A 66 2.22 -14.02 -23.81
C ARG A 66 2.48 -14.99 -22.67
N GLY A 67 1.93 -14.74 -21.47
CA GLY A 67 2.11 -15.60 -20.31
C GLY A 67 1.53 -16.99 -20.53
N ARG A 68 0.35 -17.08 -21.15
CA ARG A 68 -0.24 -18.38 -21.55
C ARG A 68 0.62 -19.08 -22.60
N ALA A 69 1.13 -18.36 -23.61
CA ALA A 69 2.00 -18.95 -24.64
C ALA A 69 3.30 -19.50 -24.05
N ASP A 70 3.89 -18.81 -23.07
CA ASP A 70 5.14 -19.20 -22.41
C ASP A 70 4.96 -20.44 -21.50
N LEU A 71 3.82 -20.52 -20.81
CA LEU A 71 3.44 -21.71 -20.05
C LEU A 71 3.20 -22.93 -20.95
N LEU A 72 2.59 -22.72 -22.12
CA LEU A 72 2.38 -23.78 -23.12
C LEU A 72 3.71 -24.22 -23.76
N ALA A 73 4.63 -23.29 -24.01
CA ALA A 73 5.97 -23.60 -24.50
C ALA A 73 6.74 -24.45 -23.48
N THR A 74 6.75 -24.04 -22.21
CA THR A 74 7.35 -24.81 -21.11
C THR A 74 6.75 -26.21 -20.99
N HIS A 75 5.43 -26.34 -21.08
CA HIS A 75 4.78 -27.65 -21.01
C HIS A 75 5.12 -28.55 -22.21
N LYS A 76 5.31 -27.96 -23.40
CA LYS A 76 5.71 -28.71 -24.60
C LYS A 76 7.14 -29.22 -24.51
N ASP A 77 8.05 -28.49 -23.88
CA ASP A 77 9.45 -28.91 -23.76
C ASP A 77 9.68 -30.00 -22.69
N VAL A 78 8.67 -30.26 -21.84
CA VAL A 78 8.72 -31.28 -20.78
C VAL A 78 8.19 -32.65 -21.23
N ILE A 79 7.43 -32.71 -22.35
CA ILE A 79 6.79 -33.94 -22.87
C ILE A 79 7.46 -34.36 -24.18
#